data_AF-A0A087U9R4-F1
#
_entry.id   AF-A0A087U9R4-F1
#
_cell.length_a   1.000
_cell.length_b   1.000
_cell.length_c   1.000
_cell.angle_alpha   90.00
_cell.angle_beta   90.00
_cell.angle_gamma   90.00
#
_symmetry.space_group_name_H-M   'P 1'
#
loop_
_entity.id
_entity.type
_entity.pdbx_description
1 polymer ?
#
loop_
_entity_poly.entity_id
_entity_poly.type
_entity_poly.pdbx_seq_one_letter_code
_entity_poly.pdbx_strand_id
1 'polypeptide(L)'
;MRSYSGNVLKRGTHDFESILSHLTLADLNRILFRCDSEERDEGKGRGVYNLPGYGDLVYCGLQGVMSELMNIHLEDDLGHPLCRNLRDGNWLPDYIASRLMDDPATYNLGKWFYVVFESLKRIPRYLIPCYFDTIITGAYSSLLSALWRKMS
;
A
#
# COMPACT_ATOMS: atom_id res chain seq x y z
N MET A 1 -9.70 13.66 11.08
CA MET A 1 -9.65 13.80 12.56
C MET A 1 -8.52 14.76 12.92
N ARG A 2 -8.82 15.82 13.69
CA ARG A 2 -7.83 16.82 14.14
C ARG A 2 -7.08 16.24 15.35
N SER A 3 -5.75 16.15 15.27
CA SER A 3 -4.90 15.81 16.42
C SER A 3 -4.61 17.08 17.23
N TYR A 4 -4.97 17.04 18.52
CA TYR A 4 -4.62 18.05 19.52
C TYR A 4 -3.18 17.85 19.97
N SER A 5 -2.22 18.35 19.20
CA SER A 5 -0.89 18.67 19.71
C SER A 5 -0.26 19.68 18.76
N GLY A 6 -0.01 20.88 19.26
CA GLY A 6 0.47 22.04 18.50
C GLY A 6 1.94 21.93 18.06
N ASN A 7 2.36 20.77 17.56
CA ASN A 7 3.62 20.64 16.84
C ASN A 7 3.30 20.48 15.35
N VAL A 8 3.43 21.59 14.62
CA VAL A 8 3.59 21.55 13.16
C VAL A 8 4.91 20.82 12.92
N LEU A 9 4.83 19.50 12.71
CA LEU A 9 5.95 18.72 12.21
C LEU A 9 6.48 19.44 10.96
N LYS A 10 7.73 19.92 11.03
CA LYS A 10 8.39 20.54 9.87
C LYS A 10 8.28 19.54 8.72
N ARG A 11 7.61 19.94 7.63
CA ARG A 11 7.51 19.15 6.39
C ARG A 11 8.92 18.88 5.86
N GLY A 12 9.42 17.68 6.14
CA GLY A 12 10.64 17.20 5.52
C GLY A 12 10.40 16.92 4.04
N THR A 13 11.46 16.93 3.25
CA THR A 13 11.44 16.52 1.83
C THR A 13 11.07 15.04 1.63
N HIS A 14 10.96 14.28 2.72
CA HIS A 14 10.47 12.89 2.78
C HIS A 14 9.05 12.77 3.34
N ASP A 15 8.33 13.89 3.48
CA ASP A 15 6.92 13.89 3.90
C ASP A 15 6.05 13.25 2.82
N PHE A 16 5.06 12.47 3.25
CA PHE A 16 4.17 11.73 2.37
C PHE A 16 3.46 12.66 1.38
N GLU A 17 2.97 13.82 1.84
CA GLU A 17 2.34 14.84 0.98
C GLU A 17 3.30 15.41 -0.08
N SER A 18 4.58 15.58 0.27
CA SER A 18 5.60 16.01 -0.68
C SER A 18 5.87 14.94 -1.74
N ILE A 19 5.79 13.65 -1.40
CA ILE A 19 5.92 12.57 -2.38
C ILE A 19 4.72 12.61 -3.34
N LEU A 20 3.51 12.73 -2.80
CA LEU A 20 2.28 12.76 -3.60
C LEU A 20 2.22 13.91 -4.60
N SER A 21 2.77 15.08 -4.28
CA SER A 21 2.71 16.24 -5.19
C SER A 21 3.47 16.02 -6.50
N HIS A 22 4.51 15.18 -6.49
CA HIS A 22 5.37 14.92 -7.65
C HIS A 22 4.88 13.76 -8.53
N LEU A 23 3.90 12.98 -8.07
CA LEU A 23 3.37 11.85 -8.84
C LEU A 23 2.55 12.34 -10.05
N THR A 24 2.68 11.67 -11.18
CA THR A 24 1.82 11.85 -12.36
C THR A 24 0.62 10.92 -12.32
N LEU A 25 -0.34 11.09 -13.24
CA LEU A 25 -1.46 10.15 -13.39
C LEU A 25 -0.98 8.74 -13.79
N ALA A 26 0.10 8.63 -14.57
CA ALA A 26 0.70 7.36 -14.93
C ALA A 26 1.32 6.67 -13.69
N ASP A 27 2.02 7.43 -12.84
CA ASP A 27 2.59 6.89 -11.61
C ASP A 27 1.48 6.42 -10.65
N LEU A 28 0.38 7.17 -10.57
CA LEU A 28 -0.78 6.80 -9.77
C LEU A 28 -1.46 5.52 -10.29
N ASN A 29 -1.52 5.31 -11.61
CA ASN A 29 -1.97 4.04 -12.17
C ASN A 29 -1.06 2.89 -11.71
N ARG A 30 0.25 3.09 -11.75
CA ARG A 30 1.21 2.08 -11.26
C ARG A 30 1.02 1.79 -9.78
N ILE A 31 0.84 2.81 -8.96
CA ILE A 31 0.73 2.65 -7.50
C ILE A 31 -0.58 1.96 -7.11
N LEU A 32 -1.70 2.41 -7.67
CA LEU A 32 -3.04 1.98 -7.26
C LEU A 32 -3.46 0.70 -7.98
N PHE A 33 -3.13 0.58 -9.27
CA PHE A 33 -3.62 -0.47 -10.14
C PHE A 33 -2.44 -1.27 -10.71
N ARG A 34 -2.55 -1.68 -11.97
CA ARG A 34 -1.75 -2.67 -12.72
C ARG A 34 -2.28 -4.09 -12.56
N CYS A 35 -2.75 -4.66 -13.65
CA CYS A 35 -3.10 -6.08 -13.70
C CYS A 35 -1.83 -6.96 -13.81
N ASP A 36 -1.98 -8.27 -13.67
CA ASP A 36 -0.85 -9.21 -13.71
C ASP A 36 -0.08 -9.15 -15.03
N SER A 37 -0.76 -9.11 -16.17
CA SER A 37 -0.11 -9.04 -17.49
C SER A 37 0.69 -7.74 -17.65
N GLU A 38 0.10 -6.61 -17.26
CA GLU A 38 0.75 -5.31 -17.30
C GLU A 38 2.05 -5.27 -16.48
N GLU A 39 2.04 -5.84 -15.26
CA GLU A 39 3.21 -5.89 -14.40
C GLU A 39 4.30 -6.82 -14.96
N ARG A 40 3.90 -7.97 -15.51
CA ARG A 40 4.82 -8.94 -16.12
C ARG A 40 5.49 -8.43 -17.39
N ASP A 41 4.76 -7.66 -18.20
CA ASP A 41 5.28 -7.08 -19.45
C ASP A 41 6.47 -6.15 -19.23
N GLU A 42 6.67 -5.63 -18.02
CA GLU A 42 7.84 -4.84 -17.67
C GLU A 42 9.12 -5.66 -17.47
N GLY A 43 9.03 -6.99 -17.46
CA GLY A 43 10.19 -7.87 -17.41
C GLY A 43 10.91 -7.89 -16.05
N LYS A 44 10.29 -7.39 -14.98
CA LYS A 44 10.87 -7.36 -13.62
C LYS A 44 10.72 -8.67 -12.85
N GLY A 45 10.16 -9.70 -13.49
CA GLY A 45 9.97 -11.04 -12.90
C GLY A 45 8.93 -11.09 -11.78
N ARG A 46 8.06 -10.09 -11.68
CA ARG A 46 6.97 -10.02 -10.71
C ARG A 46 5.64 -9.97 -11.43
N GLY A 47 4.62 -10.47 -10.75
CA GLY A 47 3.23 -10.40 -11.16
C GLY A 47 2.38 -10.08 -9.94
N VAL A 48 1.10 -10.39 -10.02
CA VAL A 48 0.19 -10.14 -8.91
C VAL A 48 0.52 -11.01 -7.70
N TYR A 49 0.25 -10.48 -6.51
CA TYR A 49 0.50 -11.21 -5.27
C TYR A 49 -0.49 -12.36 -5.14
N ASN A 50 0.03 -13.59 -5.04
CA ASN A 50 -0.75 -14.76 -4.69
C ASN A 50 -0.90 -14.85 -3.17
N LEU A 51 -2.14 -14.71 -2.69
CA LEU A 51 -2.48 -14.81 -1.29
C LEU A 51 -2.81 -16.29 -0.94
N PRO A 52 -2.02 -16.96 -0.08
CA PRO A 52 -2.25 -18.37 0.25
C PRO A 52 -3.64 -18.61 0.84
N GLY A 53 -4.40 -19.54 0.25
CA GLY A 53 -5.76 -19.87 0.67
C GLY A 53 -6.85 -18.94 0.11
N TYR A 54 -6.48 -17.95 -0.71
CA TYR A 54 -7.42 -17.09 -1.45
C TYR A 54 -7.19 -17.21 -2.97
N GLY A 55 -5.95 -17.03 -3.41
CA GLY A 55 -5.57 -16.94 -4.81
C GLY A 55 -4.92 -15.60 -5.14
N ASP A 56 -4.87 -15.26 -6.41
CA ASP A 56 -4.29 -14.01 -6.89
C ASP A 56 -5.17 -12.81 -6.55
N LEU A 57 -4.55 -11.71 -6.11
CA LEU A 57 -5.28 -10.44 -6.01
C LEU A 57 -5.69 -9.96 -7.41
N VAL A 58 -6.68 -9.05 -7.48
CA VAL A 58 -7.16 -8.51 -8.76
C VAL A 58 -6.14 -7.57 -9.42
N TYR A 59 -5.41 -6.81 -8.60
CA TYR A 59 -4.40 -5.86 -9.05
C TYR A 59 -3.11 -6.01 -8.24
N CYS A 60 -1.99 -5.68 -8.87
CA CYS A 60 -0.66 -5.63 -8.27
C CYS A 60 -0.50 -4.43 -7.32
N GLY A 61 -1.22 -3.34 -7.59
CA GLY A 61 -1.24 -2.12 -6.79
C GLY A 61 -2.15 -2.17 -5.56
N LEU A 62 -2.24 -1.04 -4.85
CA LEU A 62 -2.95 -0.94 -3.57
C LEU A 62 -4.45 -1.25 -3.68
N GLN A 63 -5.07 -1.05 -4.85
CA GLN A 63 -6.48 -1.39 -5.08
C GLN A 63 -6.74 -2.87 -4.81
N GLY A 64 -5.84 -3.77 -5.24
CA GLY A 64 -6.02 -5.21 -5.04
C GLY A 64 -6.10 -5.58 -3.56
N VAL A 65 -5.26 -4.95 -2.75
CA VAL A 65 -5.27 -5.13 -1.29
C VAL A 65 -6.49 -4.47 -0.65
N MET A 66 -6.87 -3.25 -1.09
CA MET A 66 -8.03 -2.54 -0.56
C MET A 66 -9.35 -3.25 -0.83
N SER A 67 -9.49 -3.91 -1.98
CA SER A 67 -10.67 -4.72 -2.29
C SER A 67 -10.88 -5.81 -1.24
N GLU A 68 -9.82 -6.50 -0.81
CA GLU A 68 -9.88 -7.51 0.25
C GLU A 68 -10.11 -6.92 1.63
N LEU A 69 -9.43 -5.80 1.95
CA LEU A 69 -9.64 -5.10 3.23
C LEU A 69 -11.09 -4.62 3.39
N MET A 70 -11.70 -4.12 2.31
CA MET A 70 -13.10 -3.70 2.33
C MET A 70 -14.04 -4.89 2.62
N ASN A 71 -13.81 -6.05 2.02
CA ASN A 71 -14.58 -7.26 2.33
C ASN A 71 -14.44 -7.66 3.80
N ILE A 72 -13.21 -7.60 4.34
CA ILE A 72 -12.94 -7.90 5.76
C ILE A 72 -13.67 -6.93 6.68
N HIS A 73 -13.71 -5.63 6.36
CA HIS A 73 -14.44 -4.63 7.16
C HIS A 73 -15.94 -4.85 7.15
N LEU A 74 -16.50 -5.24 6.00
CA LEU A 74 -17.94 -5.47 5.85
C LEU A 74 -18.40 -6.70 6.64
N GLU A 75 -17.58 -7.75 6.66
CA GLU A 75 -17.93 -9.05 7.27
C GLU A 75 -17.33 -9.25 8.68
N ASP A 76 -16.53 -8.30 9.20
CA ASP A 76 -15.75 -8.42 10.44
C ASP A 76 -14.86 -9.69 10.49
N ASP A 77 -14.30 -10.08 9.34
CA ASP A 77 -13.61 -11.36 9.17
C ASP A 77 -12.12 -11.30 9.50
N LEU A 78 -11.79 -11.36 10.80
CA LEU A 78 -10.40 -11.54 11.26
C LEU A 78 -9.79 -12.91 10.88
N GLY A 79 -10.61 -13.85 10.40
CA GLY A 79 -10.22 -15.16 9.88
C GLY A 79 -9.72 -15.13 8.44
N HIS A 80 -9.90 -14.02 7.72
CA HIS A 80 -9.61 -13.89 6.30
C HIS A 80 -8.16 -14.30 5.96
N PRO A 81 -7.92 -14.96 4.81
CA PRO A 81 -6.57 -15.34 4.37
C PRO A 81 -5.57 -14.18 4.37
N LEU A 82 -6.01 -12.96 4.09
CA LEU A 82 -5.17 -11.75 4.15
C LEU A 82 -4.67 -11.48 5.58
N CYS A 83 -5.57 -11.49 6.56
CA CYS A 83 -5.24 -11.32 7.98
C CYS A 83 -4.34 -12.45 8.48
N ARG A 84 -4.52 -13.68 7.99
CA ARG A 84 -3.62 -14.80 8.28
C ARG A 84 -2.22 -14.57 7.69
N ASN A 85 -2.13 -14.23 6.40
CA ASN A 85 -0.85 -13.96 5.73
C ASN A 85 -0.02 -12.87 6.43
N LEU A 86 -0.68 -11.80 6.89
CA LEU A 86 -0.05 -10.71 7.64
C LEU A 86 0.42 -11.10 9.05
N ARG A 87 -0.22 -12.11 9.67
CA ARG A 87 0.22 -12.66 10.96
C ARG A 87 1.41 -13.60 10.77
N ASP A 88 1.38 -14.40 9.72
CA ASP A 88 2.36 -15.46 9.46
C ASP A 88 3.69 -14.92 8.93
N GLY A 89 3.69 -13.76 8.26
CA GLY A 89 4.91 -13.18 7.75
C GLY A 89 4.77 -11.75 7.25
N ASN A 90 5.81 -11.31 6.53
CA ASN A 90 5.96 -9.92 6.06
C ASN A 90 5.88 -9.79 4.53
N TRP A 91 5.53 -10.89 3.85
CA TRP A 91 5.68 -11.01 2.39
C TRP A 91 4.84 -9.98 1.64
N LEU A 92 3.59 -9.74 2.04
CA LEU A 92 2.74 -8.74 1.40
C LEU A 92 3.25 -7.29 1.60
N PRO A 93 3.57 -6.83 2.84
CA PRO A 93 4.24 -5.55 3.04
C PRO A 93 5.53 -5.39 2.21
N ASP A 94 6.37 -6.42 2.17
CA ASP A 94 7.62 -6.41 1.42
C ASP A 94 7.39 -6.36 -0.10
N TYR A 95 6.40 -7.10 -0.59
CA TYR A 95 5.96 -7.07 -1.98
C TYR A 95 5.51 -5.66 -2.40
N ILE A 96 4.67 -5.00 -1.60
CA ILE A 96 4.18 -3.64 -1.90
C ILE A 96 5.34 -2.65 -1.99
N ALA A 97 6.23 -2.63 -0.99
CA ALA A 97 7.33 -1.69 -0.95
C ALA A 97 8.35 -1.94 -2.08
N SER A 98 8.77 -3.19 -2.25
CA SER A 98 9.76 -3.56 -3.26
C SER A 98 9.26 -3.29 -4.69
N ARG A 99 7.99 -3.57 -4.99
CA ARG A 99 7.40 -3.31 -6.30
C ARG A 99 7.48 -1.83 -6.69
N LEU A 100 7.19 -0.93 -5.76
CA LEU A 100 7.26 0.51 -6.01
C LEU A 100 8.70 1.03 -6.06
N MET A 101 9.63 0.36 -5.37
CA MET A 101 11.06 0.70 -5.41
C MET A 101 11.73 0.29 -6.72
N ASP A 102 11.15 -0.59 -7.52
CA ASP A 102 11.72 -0.99 -8.80
C ASP A 102 11.53 0.05 -9.92
N ASP A 103 10.77 1.12 -9.68
CA ASP A 103 10.56 2.19 -10.64
C ASP A 103 11.02 3.53 -10.06
N PRO A 104 11.90 4.29 -10.76
CA PRO A 104 12.38 5.59 -10.30
C PRO A 104 11.26 6.59 -9.95
N ALA A 105 10.15 6.57 -10.69
CA ALA A 105 9.05 7.51 -10.47
C ALA A 105 8.29 7.22 -9.16
N THR A 106 8.18 5.95 -8.77
CA THR A 106 7.49 5.53 -7.54
C THR A 106 8.43 5.20 -6.38
N TYR A 107 9.75 5.26 -6.59
CA TYR A 107 10.78 4.86 -5.63
C TYR A 107 10.63 5.52 -4.26
N ASN A 108 10.38 6.84 -4.23
CA ASN A 108 10.23 7.58 -2.98
C ASN A 108 9.03 7.10 -2.16
N LEU A 109 7.92 6.75 -2.83
CA LEU A 109 6.75 6.18 -2.17
C LEU A 109 7.02 4.76 -1.69
N GLY A 110 7.68 3.94 -2.52
CA GLY A 110 8.10 2.60 -2.12
C GLY A 110 9.02 2.60 -0.90
N LYS A 111 9.98 3.52 -0.86
CA LYS A 111 10.87 3.72 0.29
C LYS A 111 10.09 4.20 1.53
N TRP A 112 9.10 5.06 1.36
CA TRP A 112 8.22 5.46 2.46
C TRP A 112 7.46 4.25 3.04
N PHE A 113 6.85 3.42 2.18
CA PHE A 113 6.19 2.18 2.61
C PHE A 113 7.15 1.22 3.29
N TYR A 114 8.36 1.04 2.75
CA TYR A 114 9.39 0.22 3.37
C TYR A 114 9.67 0.64 4.82
N VAL A 115 9.92 1.94 5.07
CA VAL A 115 10.20 2.45 6.41
C VAL A 115 9.01 2.26 7.36
N VAL A 116 7.79 2.51 6.87
CA VAL A 116 6.56 2.32 7.64
C VAL A 116 6.34 0.85 7.99
N PHE A 117 6.50 -0.05 7.02
CA PHE A 117 6.36 -1.49 7.24
C PHE A 117 7.47 -2.08 8.10
N GLU A 118 8.70 -1.56 8.05
CA GLU A 118 9.76 -1.95 8.99
C GLU A 118 9.37 -1.66 10.45
N SER A 119 8.61 -0.59 10.69
CA SER A 119 8.05 -0.30 12.02
C SER A 119 6.92 -1.28 12.37
N LEU A 120 6.06 -1.61 11.41
CA LEU A 120 4.98 -2.60 11.54
C LEU A 120 5.51 -4.01 11.87
N LYS A 121 6.69 -4.39 11.40
CA LYS A 121 7.29 -5.70 11.68
C LYS A 121 7.66 -5.91 13.16
N ARG A 122 7.75 -4.83 13.94
CA ARG A 122 8.20 -4.84 15.35
C ARG A 122 7.06 -5.00 16.35
N ILE A 123 5.81 -4.88 15.92
CA ILE A 123 4.65 -5.02 16.80
C ILE A 123 4.22 -6.49 16.91
N PRO A 124 3.44 -6.86 17.96
CA PRO A 124 2.90 -8.20 18.08
C PRO A 124 2.11 -8.64 16.83
N ARG A 125 2.35 -9.87 16.36
CA ARG A 125 1.81 -10.37 15.08
C ARG A 125 0.29 -10.25 14.95
N TYR A 126 -0.44 -10.50 16.03
CA TYR A 126 -1.91 -10.41 16.03
C TYR A 126 -2.45 -8.99 15.81
N LEU A 127 -1.64 -7.94 16.04
CA LEU A 127 -2.02 -6.55 15.77
C LEU A 127 -1.69 -6.11 14.35
N ILE A 128 -0.76 -6.79 13.65
CA ILE A 128 -0.29 -6.39 12.33
C ILE A 128 -1.43 -6.16 11.33
N PRO A 129 -2.45 -7.03 11.21
CA PRO A 129 -3.54 -6.79 10.25
C PRO A 129 -4.23 -5.44 10.42
N CYS A 130 -4.54 -5.04 11.66
CA CYS A 130 -5.23 -3.79 11.98
C CYS A 130 -4.38 -2.55 11.66
N TYR A 131 -3.09 -2.57 12.04
CA TYR A 131 -2.19 -1.45 11.74
C TYR A 131 -1.85 -1.39 10.25
N PHE A 132 -1.67 -2.54 9.59
CA PHE A 132 -1.47 -2.63 8.15
C PHE A 132 -2.64 -2.01 7.40
N ASP A 133 -3.87 -2.39 7.74
CA ASP A 133 -5.09 -1.81 7.20
C ASP A 133 -5.11 -0.28 7.37
N THR A 134 -4.85 0.22 8.58
CA THR A 134 -4.79 1.67 8.84
C THR A 134 -3.80 2.38 7.91
N ILE A 135 -2.63 1.77 7.67
CA ILE A 135 -1.59 2.31 6.77
C ILE A 135 -2.08 2.31 5.32
N ILE A 136 -2.59 1.18 4.83
CA ILE A 136 -3.03 1.04 3.43
C ILE A 136 -4.22 1.94 3.16
N THR A 137 -5.25 1.90 4.01
CA THR A 137 -6.46 2.72 3.89
C THR A 137 -6.13 4.22 3.89
N GLY A 138 -5.23 4.65 4.78
CA GLY A 138 -4.76 6.04 4.84
C GLY A 138 -4.00 6.46 3.56
N ALA A 139 -3.05 5.64 3.12
CA ALA A 139 -2.27 5.93 1.92
C ALA A 139 -3.14 5.94 0.66
N TYR A 140 -4.03 4.95 0.52
CA TYR A 140 -4.96 4.80 -0.59
C TYR A 140 -5.90 6.01 -0.71
N SER A 141 -6.48 6.48 0.40
CA SER A 141 -7.36 7.65 0.43
C SER A 141 -6.65 8.93 -0.02
N SER A 142 -5.41 9.13 0.43
CA SER A 142 -4.60 10.29 0.03
C SER A 142 -4.16 10.22 -1.43
N LEU A 143 -3.83 9.03 -1.93
CA LEU A 143 -3.50 8.81 -3.35
C LEU A 143 -4.70 9.07 -4.26
N LEU A 144 -5.90 8.61 -3.90
CA LEU A 144 -7.13 8.93 -4.62
C LEU A 144 -7.43 10.44 -4.62
N SER A 145 -7.25 11.09 -3.48
CA SER A 145 -7.41 12.54 -3.39
C SER A 145 -6.43 13.28 -4.31
N ALA A 146 -5.18 12.81 -4.40
CA ALA A 146 -4.19 13.35 -5.31
C ALA A 146 -4.55 13.09 -6.79
N LEU A 147 -5.10 11.92 -7.09
CA LEU A 147 -5.58 11.53 -8.41
C LEU A 147 -6.71 12.45 -8.88
N TRP A 148 -7.75 12.65 -8.06
CA TRP A 148 -8.87 13.54 -8.41
C TRP A 148 -8.42 14.99 -8.63
N ARG A 149 -7.51 15.50 -7.79
CA ARG A 149 -6.94 16.85 -7.98
C ARG A 149 -6.18 17.03 -9.30
N LYS A 150 -5.69 15.94 -9.92
CA LYS A 150 -4.96 15.99 -11.20
C LYS A 150 -5.87 15.78 -12.42
N MET A 151 -7.10 15.32 -12.21
CA MET A 151 -8.10 15.15 -13.27
C MET A 151 -8.99 16.37 -13.48
N SER A 152 -9.12 17.22 -12.46
CA SER A 152 -9.81 18.52 -12.53
C SER A 152 -8.91 19.61 -13.07
#